data_AF-L7RXN0-F1
#
_entry.id   AF-L7RXN0-F1
#
_cell.length_a   1.000
_cell.length_b   1.000
_cell.length_c   1.000
_cell.angle_alpha   90.00
_cell.angle_beta   90.00
_cell.angle_gamma   90.00
#
_symmetry.space_group_name_H-M   'P 1'
#
loop_
_entity.id
_entity.type
_entity.pdbx_description
1 polymer ?
#
loop_
_entity_poly.entity_id
_entity_poly.type
_entity_poly.pdbx_seq_one_letter_code
_entity_poly.pdbx_strand_id
1 'polypeptide(L)'
;MDAEISDALAYYTEQSGITDPGVHRALFDGLPTDLPSLHQIVQNVFIHVWRIRKNHKDWLKSRTHEIESRTVEKSLALVMAHSDRPLNEVRPKEKKLIVDCRHHAALLCSILRHQSVPARVRCGFATYLEKTHYQDHWIVEYWKADEGRWVLEDPDLVKHDFGREEFYTGGHAWEQVRSGQMSDLQFGYDPRTRGMWTIRG
;
A
#
# COMPACT_ATOMS: atom_id res chain seq x y z
N MET A 1 -15.64 9.93 22.75
CA MET A 1 -15.26 8.88 21.80
C MET A 1 -15.51 7.56 22.50
N ASP A 2 -16.31 6.68 21.93
CA ASP A 2 -16.69 5.42 22.58
C ASP A 2 -15.45 4.57 22.86
N ALA A 3 -15.45 3.86 23.99
CA ALA A 3 -14.29 3.06 24.43
C ALA A 3 -13.82 2.07 23.34
N GLU A 4 -14.76 1.45 22.61
CA GLU A 4 -14.46 0.53 21.52
C GLU A 4 -13.73 1.20 20.33
N ILE A 5 -14.09 2.44 19.99
CA ILE A 5 -13.39 3.20 18.94
C ILE A 5 -11.99 3.54 19.43
N SER A 6 -11.83 3.91 20.70
CA SER A 6 -10.52 4.18 21.30
C SER A 6 -9.60 2.96 21.27
N ASP A 7 -10.11 1.78 21.63
CA ASP A 7 -9.34 0.54 21.62
C ASP A 7 -8.94 0.13 20.20
N ALA A 8 -9.85 0.26 19.23
CA ALA A 8 -9.55 -0.02 17.83
C ALA A 8 -8.48 0.93 17.27
N LEU A 9 -8.55 2.22 17.61
CA LEU A 9 -7.54 3.20 17.18
C LEU A 9 -6.17 2.89 17.79
N ALA A 10 -6.13 2.58 19.09
CA ALA A 10 -4.90 2.18 19.77
C ALA A 10 -4.26 0.96 19.09
N TYR A 11 -5.04 -0.10 18.84
CA TYR A 11 -4.57 -1.29 18.14
C TYR A 11 -3.97 -0.98 16.75
N TYR A 12 -4.57 -0.06 16.00
CA TYR A 12 -4.07 0.31 14.67
C TYR A 12 -2.84 1.22 14.68
N THR A 13 -2.34 1.63 15.85
CA THR A 13 -1.00 2.25 15.98
C THR A 13 0.13 1.22 16.09
N GLU A 14 -0.19 -0.04 16.41
CA GLU A 14 0.82 -1.07 16.67
C GLU A 14 1.37 -1.69 15.37
N GLN A 15 2.68 -1.95 15.35
CA GLN A 15 3.31 -2.67 14.25
C GLN A 15 2.89 -4.15 14.24
N SER A 16 2.85 -4.73 13.05
CA SER A 16 2.64 -6.17 12.83
C SER A 16 3.90 -6.81 12.26
N GLY A 17 4.00 -8.14 12.21
CA GLY A 17 5.15 -8.82 11.58
C GLY A 17 5.41 -8.47 10.10
N ILE A 18 4.46 -7.82 9.42
CA ILE A 18 4.66 -7.28 8.07
C ILE A 18 5.14 -5.82 8.10
N THR A 19 4.62 -5.01 9.03
CA THR A 19 4.83 -3.56 9.06
C THR A 19 5.95 -3.14 9.98
N ASP A 20 6.41 -4.00 10.89
CA ASP A 20 7.54 -3.72 11.77
C ASP A 20 8.81 -3.45 10.95
N PRO A 21 9.44 -2.26 11.10
CA PRO A 21 10.73 -1.96 10.46
C PRO A 21 11.91 -2.68 11.12
N GLY A 22 11.72 -3.32 12.27
CA GLY A 22 12.74 -4.08 12.99
C GLY A 22 13.96 -3.23 13.31
N VAL A 23 15.15 -3.75 12.97
CA VAL A 23 16.42 -3.03 13.19
C VAL A 23 16.52 -1.69 12.45
N HIS A 24 15.66 -1.47 11.45
CA HIS A 24 15.66 -0.26 10.62
C HIS A 24 14.73 0.85 11.14
N ARG A 25 14.16 0.72 12.34
CA ARG A 25 13.24 1.71 12.92
C ARG A 25 13.76 3.15 12.89
N ALA A 26 15.06 3.35 13.14
CA ALA A 26 15.68 4.67 13.14
C ALA A 26 15.64 5.39 11.78
N LEU A 27 15.40 4.67 10.66
CA LEU A 27 15.22 5.29 9.35
C LEU A 27 13.95 6.15 9.25
N PHE A 28 13.02 6.01 10.19
CA PHE A 28 11.80 6.80 10.24
C PHE A 28 11.91 8.06 11.10
N ASP A 29 13.02 8.23 11.82
CA ASP A 29 13.21 9.37 12.72
C ASP A 29 13.42 10.65 11.89
N GLY A 30 12.66 11.70 12.24
CA GLY A 30 12.71 12.98 11.54
C GLY A 30 12.03 13.00 10.18
N LEU A 31 11.34 11.92 9.77
CA LEU A 31 10.48 11.97 8.59
C LEU A 31 9.31 12.96 8.79
N PRO A 32 8.85 13.62 7.71
CA PRO A 32 7.70 14.52 7.76
C PRO A 32 6.43 13.79 8.20
N THR A 33 5.46 14.53 8.72
CA THR A 33 4.18 14.00 9.21
C THR A 33 3.01 14.27 8.26
N ASP A 34 3.21 15.04 7.19
CA ASP A 34 2.18 15.27 6.18
C ASP A 34 2.18 14.18 5.10
N LEU A 35 0.99 13.77 4.67
CA LEU A 35 0.83 12.68 3.70
C LEU A 35 1.43 12.94 2.33
N PRO A 36 1.32 14.14 1.73
CA PRO A 36 1.98 14.41 0.46
C PRO A 36 3.48 14.11 0.52
N SER A 37 4.17 14.54 1.57
CA SER A 37 5.61 14.27 1.74
C SER A 37 5.91 12.80 2.02
N LEU A 38 5.07 12.13 2.83
CA LEU A 38 5.21 10.69 3.07
C LEU A 38 5.01 9.85 1.80
N HIS A 39 4.05 10.21 0.94
CA HIS A 39 3.87 9.55 -0.36
C HIS A 39 5.09 9.75 -1.26
N GLN A 40 5.69 10.94 -1.26
CA GLN A 40 6.94 11.18 -1.99
C GLN A 40 8.08 10.31 -1.47
N ILE A 41 8.18 10.10 -0.15
CA ILE A 41 9.19 9.18 0.42
C ILE A 41 8.96 7.75 -0.07
N VAL A 42 7.72 7.25 -0.05
CA VAL A 42 7.41 5.90 -0.55
C VAL A 42 7.75 5.78 -2.04
N GLN A 43 7.33 6.74 -2.86
CA GLN A 43 7.67 6.81 -4.29
C GLN A 43 9.17 6.99 -4.55
N ASN A 44 9.91 7.54 -3.58
CA ASN A 44 11.35 7.74 -3.68
C ASN A 44 12.12 6.44 -3.41
N VAL A 45 11.64 5.57 -2.53
CA VAL A 45 12.30 4.28 -2.23
C VAL A 45 11.87 3.16 -3.18
N PHE A 46 10.62 3.19 -3.64
CA PHE A 46 10.01 2.08 -4.39
C PHE A 46 9.62 2.47 -5.81
N ILE A 47 9.53 1.46 -6.67
CA ILE A 47 8.93 1.57 -7.99
C ILE A 47 8.09 0.34 -8.29
N HIS A 48 6.84 0.55 -8.71
CA HIS A 48 5.94 -0.55 -9.02
C HIS A 48 6.46 -1.40 -10.18
N VAL A 49 6.45 -2.73 -10.02
CA VAL A 49 6.94 -3.72 -10.99
C VAL A 49 6.27 -3.58 -12.35
N TRP A 50 4.99 -3.20 -12.40
CA TRP A 50 4.28 -2.93 -13.65
C TRP A 50 4.93 -1.80 -14.47
N ARG A 51 5.41 -0.72 -13.82
CA ARG A 51 6.10 0.39 -14.49
C ARG A 51 7.43 -0.06 -15.10
N ILE A 52 8.10 -1.02 -14.47
CA ILE A 52 9.33 -1.65 -14.98
C ILE A 52 9.03 -2.62 -16.13
N ARG A 53 8.01 -3.48 -16.01
CA ARG A 53 7.60 -4.42 -17.05
C ARG A 53 7.30 -3.75 -18.38
N LYS A 54 6.86 -2.48 -18.38
CA LYS A 54 6.58 -1.74 -19.61
C LYS A 54 7.85 -1.22 -20.31
N ASN A 55 8.83 -0.71 -19.54
CA ASN A 55 9.90 0.12 -20.08
C ASN A 55 11.33 -0.41 -19.84
N HIS A 56 11.53 -1.31 -18.88
CA HIS A 56 12.83 -1.78 -18.41
C HIS A 56 12.82 -3.27 -18.03
N LYS A 57 12.21 -4.13 -18.86
CA LYS A 57 12.02 -5.57 -18.57
C LYS A 57 13.31 -6.30 -18.15
N ASP A 58 14.45 -5.90 -18.70
CA ASP A 58 15.74 -6.52 -18.39
C ASP A 58 16.17 -6.35 -16.93
N TRP A 59 15.72 -5.29 -16.25
CA TRP A 59 16.03 -5.10 -14.83
C TRP A 59 15.46 -6.22 -13.95
N LEU A 60 14.34 -6.82 -14.37
CA LEU A 60 13.69 -7.88 -13.60
C LEU A 60 14.51 -9.16 -13.57
N LYS A 61 15.37 -9.41 -14.56
CA LYS A 61 16.15 -10.66 -14.67
C LYS A 61 17.04 -10.92 -13.46
N SER A 62 17.58 -9.87 -12.85
CA SER A 62 18.48 -9.96 -11.69
C SER A 62 17.85 -9.48 -10.37
N ARG A 63 16.61 -8.99 -10.40
CA ARG A 63 15.97 -8.27 -9.27
C ARG A 63 14.63 -8.87 -8.83
N THR A 64 14.30 -10.08 -9.28
CA THR A 64 13.06 -10.78 -8.88
C THR A 64 12.92 -10.95 -7.36
N HIS A 65 14.05 -11.13 -6.66
CA HIS A 65 14.08 -11.30 -5.21
C HIS A 65 13.54 -10.10 -4.41
N GLU A 66 13.47 -8.91 -5.02
CA GLU A 66 13.01 -7.69 -4.35
C GLU A 66 11.53 -7.74 -3.98
N ILE A 67 10.70 -8.31 -4.87
CA ILE A 67 9.27 -8.55 -4.64
C ILE A 67 9.05 -9.58 -3.52
N GLU A 68 10.00 -10.48 -3.30
CA GLU A 68 9.93 -11.49 -2.25
C GLU A 68 10.36 -10.98 -0.87
N SER A 69 10.74 -9.70 -0.74
CA SER A 69 11.11 -9.11 0.56
C SER A 69 9.95 -9.19 1.57
N ARG A 70 8.71 -9.01 1.12
CA ARG A 70 7.42 -9.22 1.81
C ARG A 70 7.17 -8.45 3.12
N THR A 71 8.17 -8.20 3.96
CA THR A 71 8.10 -7.42 5.21
C THR A 71 8.81 -6.08 5.06
N VAL A 72 8.38 -5.06 5.80
CA VAL A 72 8.98 -3.72 5.77
C VAL A 72 10.46 -3.77 6.16
N GLU A 73 10.83 -4.50 7.23
CA GLU A 73 12.24 -4.69 7.60
C GLU A 73 13.10 -5.20 6.43
N LYS A 74 12.67 -6.28 5.75
CA LYS A 74 13.44 -6.83 4.62
C LYS A 74 13.48 -5.88 3.42
N SER A 75 12.38 -5.18 3.14
CA SER A 75 12.35 -4.19 2.06
C SER A 75 13.29 -3.02 2.36
N LEU A 76 13.32 -2.53 3.61
CA LEU A 76 14.23 -1.46 4.04
C LEU A 76 15.70 -1.92 3.97
N ALA A 77 16.01 -3.15 4.36
CA ALA A 77 17.36 -3.71 4.21
C ALA A 77 17.84 -3.65 2.74
N LEU A 78 16.99 -4.04 1.78
CA LEU A 78 17.32 -3.96 0.36
C LEU A 78 17.41 -2.52 -0.15
N VAL A 79 16.51 -1.63 0.28
CA VAL A 79 16.58 -0.20 -0.06
C VAL A 79 17.93 0.39 0.36
N MET A 80 18.37 0.11 1.59
CA MET A 80 19.64 0.62 2.11
C MET A 80 20.86 -0.05 1.47
N ALA A 81 20.76 -1.32 1.07
CA ALA A 81 21.81 -2.00 0.30
C ALA A 81 21.99 -1.40 -1.10
N HIS A 82 20.90 -0.92 -1.73
CA HIS A 82 20.98 -0.25 -3.03
C HIS A 82 21.56 1.15 -2.93
N SER A 83 21.22 1.88 -1.86
CA SER A 83 21.73 3.22 -1.56
C SER A 83 21.58 3.54 -0.07
N ASP A 84 22.69 3.96 0.54
CA ASP A 84 22.80 4.37 1.95
C ASP A 84 22.18 5.75 2.27
N ARG A 85 21.61 6.43 1.27
CA ARG A 85 20.97 7.74 1.45
C ARG A 85 19.77 7.64 2.40
N PRO A 86 19.48 8.70 3.18
CA PRO A 86 18.22 8.85 3.92
C PRO A 86 16.98 8.62 3.06
N LEU A 87 15.87 8.15 3.67
CA LEU A 87 14.64 7.83 2.94
C LEU A 87 14.03 9.03 2.21
N ASN A 88 14.21 10.25 2.75
CA ASN A 88 13.74 11.52 2.22
C ASN A 88 14.69 12.19 1.22
N GLU A 89 15.87 11.62 0.94
CA GLU A 89 16.75 12.11 -0.11
C GLU A 89 16.48 11.43 -1.44
N VAL A 90 16.44 12.21 -2.52
CA VAL A 90 16.12 11.71 -3.87
C VAL A 90 17.08 10.59 -4.28
N ARG A 91 16.50 9.45 -4.67
CA ARG A 91 17.22 8.29 -5.23
C ARG A 91 17.04 8.19 -6.74
N PRO A 92 18.13 7.90 -7.50
CA PRO A 92 18.02 7.52 -8.90
C PRO A 92 17.08 6.31 -9.08
N LYS A 93 16.40 6.24 -10.22
CA LYS A 93 15.39 5.20 -10.50
C LYS A 93 15.97 3.79 -10.38
N GLU A 94 17.21 3.61 -10.82
CA GLU A 94 17.96 2.35 -10.81
C GLU A 94 18.21 1.84 -9.38
N LYS A 95 18.23 2.75 -8.40
CA LYS A 95 18.47 2.47 -6.99
C LYS A 95 17.19 2.27 -6.17
N LYS A 96 16.01 2.52 -6.74
CA LYS A 96 14.72 2.23 -6.10
C LYS A 96 14.45 0.74 -6.11
N LEU A 97 13.79 0.21 -5.08
CA LEU A 97 13.40 -1.20 -5.01
C LEU A 97 12.19 -1.45 -5.91
N ILE A 98 12.24 -2.51 -6.73
CA ILE A 98 11.17 -2.90 -7.64
C ILE A 98 10.21 -3.82 -6.90
N VAL A 99 9.03 -3.29 -6.57
CA VAL A 99 8.04 -3.96 -5.71
C VAL A 99 6.63 -3.77 -6.25
N ASP A 100 5.60 -4.22 -5.54
CA ASP A 100 4.20 -4.03 -5.91
C ASP A 100 3.47 -3.04 -4.98
N CYS A 101 2.18 -2.83 -5.22
CA CYS A 101 1.32 -1.92 -4.45
C CYS A 101 1.24 -2.31 -2.97
N ARG A 102 1.32 -3.60 -2.64
CA ARG A 102 1.33 -4.09 -1.26
C ARG A 102 2.53 -3.54 -0.48
N HIS A 103 3.70 -3.48 -1.10
CA HIS A 103 4.90 -2.93 -0.44
C HIS A 103 4.75 -1.42 -0.18
N HIS A 104 4.19 -0.67 -1.13
CA HIS A 104 3.93 0.76 -0.97
C HIS A 104 2.96 1.00 0.20
N ALA A 105 1.85 0.26 0.25
CA ALA A 105 0.88 0.35 1.33
C ALA A 105 1.47 -0.06 2.69
N ALA A 106 2.25 -1.14 2.73
CA ALA A 106 2.89 -1.61 3.96
C ALA A 106 3.89 -0.59 4.53
N LEU A 107 4.71 0.05 3.68
CA LEU A 107 5.67 1.04 4.13
C LEU A 107 4.98 2.32 4.65
N LEU A 108 3.99 2.86 3.93
CA LEU A 108 3.25 4.03 4.42
C LEU A 108 2.58 3.73 5.77
N CYS A 109 1.92 2.58 5.88
CA CYS A 109 1.29 2.13 7.13
C CYS A 109 2.32 2.02 8.28
N SER A 110 3.51 1.48 8.00
CA SER A 110 4.60 1.37 8.96
C SER A 110 5.08 2.74 9.48
N ILE A 111 5.26 3.71 8.58
CA ILE A 111 5.68 5.07 8.93
C ILE A 111 4.61 5.76 9.77
N LEU A 112 3.33 5.69 9.37
CA LEU A 112 2.21 6.28 10.12
C LEU A 112 2.14 5.72 11.54
N ARG A 113 2.28 4.38 11.68
CA ARG A 113 2.30 3.71 12.99
C ARG A 113 3.48 4.12 13.86
N HIS A 114 4.66 4.31 13.26
CA HIS A 114 5.83 4.86 13.98
C HIS A 114 5.56 6.27 14.51
N GLN A 115 4.78 7.07 13.77
CA GLN A 115 4.31 8.40 14.17
C GLN A 115 3.05 8.36 15.07
N SER A 116 2.66 7.17 15.57
CA SER A 116 1.47 6.97 16.41
C SER A 116 0.15 7.34 15.73
N VAL A 117 0.10 7.37 14.40
CA VAL A 117 -1.12 7.56 13.62
C VAL A 117 -1.75 6.18 13.36
N PRO A 118 -3.02 5.96 13.77
CA PRO A 118 -3.71 4.71 13.49
C PRO A 118 -3.82 4.47 11.99
N ALA A 119 -3.27 3.37 11.51
CA ALA A 119 -3.27 3.01 10.09
C ALA A 119 -3.43 1.51 9.90
N ARG A 120 -4.04 1.13 8.77
CA ARG A 120 -4.26 -0.26 8.38
C ARG A 120 -4.20 -0.43 6.87
N VAL A 121 -3.55 -1.50 6.45
CA VAL A 121 -3.48 -1.88 5.04
C VAL A 121 -4.80 -2.53 4.62
N ARG A 122 -5.24 -2.27 3.39
CA ARG A 122 -6.43 -2.86 2.77
C ARG A 122 -6.10 -3.50 1.44
N CYS A 123 -6.55 -4.73 1.26
CA CYS A 123 -6.53 -5.45 0.00
C CYS A 123 -7.96 -5.50 -0.55
N GLY A 124 -8.10 -5.31 -1.85
CA GLY A 124 -9.40 -5.17 -2.50
C GLY A 124 -9.23 -4.84 -3.97
N PHE A 125 -10.16 -4.05 -4.50
CA PHE A 125 -10.28 -3.74 -5.92
C PHE A 125 -10.50 -2.25 -6.14
N ALA A 126 -9.59 -1.62 -6.86
CA ALA A 126 -9.65 -0.21 -7.21
C ALA A 126 -10.41 -0.01 -8.53
N THR A 127 -11.31 0.97 -8.57
CA THR A 127 -12.10 1.29 -9.77
C THR A 127 -11.39 2.23 -10.74
N TYR A 128 -10.25 2.79 -10.31
CA TYR A 128 -9.53 3.86 -11.01
C TYR A 128 -8.26 3.39 -11.76
N LEU A 129 -7.87 2.12 -11.62
CA LEU A 129 -6.65 1.60 -12.27
C LEU A 129 -6.90 1.16 -13.71
N GLU A 130 -8.04 0.53 -13.97
CA GLU A 130 -8.37 -0.05 -15.26
C GLU A 130 -9.80 0.32 -15.69
N LYS A 131 -10.00 0.57 -16.98
CA LYS A 131 -11.34 0.92 -17.51
C LYS A 131 -12.28 -0.28 -17.61
N THR A 132 -11.71 -1.47 -17.58
CA THR A 132 -12.40 -2.68 -18.02
C THR A 132 -12.89 -3.55 -16.87
N HIS A 133 -12.31 -3.37 -15.67
CA HIS A 133 -12.64 -4.06 -14.43
C HIS A 133 -12.03 -3.28 -13.25
N TYR A 134 -12.51 -3.57 -12.06
CA TYR A 134 -11.91 -3.15 -10.81
C TYR A 134 -10.75 -4.10 -10.53
N GLN A 135 -9.56 -3.52 -10.55
CA GLN A 135 -8.28 -4.21 -10.52
C GLN A 135 -7.87 -4.45 -9.07
N ASP A 136 -7.36 -5.63 -8.75
CA ASP A 136 -6.83 -5.91 -7.42
C ASP A 136 -5.76 -4.88 -7.03
N HIS A 137 -5.83 -4.41 -5.78
CA HIS A 137 -4.95 -3.36 -5.32
C HIS A 137 -4.83 -3.33 -3.80
N TRP A 138 -3.74 -2.70 -3.34
CA TRP A 138 -3.44 -2.51 -1.93
C TRP A 138 -3.30 -1.03 -1.60
N ILE A 139 -4.05 -0.58 -0.59
CA ILE A 139 -4.11 0.81 -0.15
C ILE A 139 -3.93 0.90 1.37
N VAL A 140 -3.88 2.12 1.90
CA VAL A 140 -3.86 2.40 3.33
C VAL A 140 -5.16 3.11 3.73
N GLU A 141 -5.78 2.65 4.81
CA GLU A 141 -6.73 3.44 5.58
C GLU A 141 -5.99 4.02 6.79
N TYR A 142 -6.05 5.33 7.00
CA TYR A 142 -5.55 5.96 8.23
C TYR A 142 -6.62 6.79 8.91
N TRP A 143 -6.47 7.00 10.21
CA TRP A 143 -7.39 7.81 11.00
C TRP A 143 -7.01 9.29 10.92
N LYS A 144 -7.88 10.08 10.28
CA LYS A 144 -7.78 11.53 10.20
C LYS A 144 -8.46 12.15 11.42
N ALA A 145 -7.67 12.41 12.45
CA ALA A 145 -8.16 12.74 13.79
C ALA A 145 -8.92 14.07 13.85
N ASP A 146 -8.51 15.06 13.07
CA ASP A 146 -9.17 16.37 12.94
C ASP A 146 -10.58 16.27 12.34
N GLU A 147 -10.85 15.22 11.56
CA GLU A 147 -12.17 14.95 10.98
C GLU A 147 -12.91 13.77 11.63
N GLY A 148 -12.27 13.06 12.57
CA GLY A 148 -12.85 11.91 13.25
C GLY A 148 -13.29 10.79 12.30
N ARG A 149 -12.53 10.52 11.22
CA ARG A 149 -12.86 9.46 10.26
C ARG A 149 -11.64 8.73 9.69
N TRP A 150 -11.88 7.52 9.20
CA TRP A 150 -10.93 6.80 8.35
C TRP A 150 -10.98 7.33 6.92
N VAL A 151 -9.81 7.56 6.33
CA VAL A 151 -9.68 8.04 4.95
C VAL A 151 -8.77 7.12 4.15
N LEU A 152 -8.96 7.11 2.82
CA LEU A 152 -8.27 6.19 1.91
C LEU A 152 -7.07 6.88 1.24
N GLU A 153 -5.92 6.22 1.29
CA GLU A 153 -4.65 6.68 0.72
C GLU A 153 -4.04 5.59 -0.17
N ASP A 154 -3.64 5.96 -1.38
CA ASP A 154 -2.91 5.09 -2.30
C ASP A 154 -1.49 5.64 -2.49
N PRO A 155 -0.50 5.08 -1.77
CA PRO A 155 0.89 5.51 -1.89
C PRO A 155 1.57 5.09 -3.18
N ASP A 156 1.04 4.12 -3.94
CA ASP A 156 1.60 3.70 -5.24
C ASP A 156 1.20 4.65 -6.38
N LEU A 157 -0.03 5.17 -6.32
CA LEU A 157 -0.56 6.10 -7.32
C LEU A 157 -0.53 7.56 -6.86
N VAL A 158 -0.16 7.83 -5.61
CA VAL A 158 -0.17 9.16 -4.98
C VAL A 158 -1.58 9.78 -5.03
N LYS A 159 -2.58 8.98 -4.64
CA LYS A 159 -3.98 9.39 -4.55
C LYS A 159 -4.36 9.54 -3.09
N HIS A 160 -4.94 10.69 -2.76
CA HIS A 160 -5.25 11.11 -1.40
C HIS A 160 -6.74 11.21 -1.16
N ASP A 161 -7.18 10.90 0.07
CA ASP A 161 -8.53 11.08 0.60
C ASP A 161 -9.66 10.82 -0.43
N PHE A 162 -9.60 9.65 -1.05
CA PHE A 162 -10.50 9.31 -2.14
C PHE A 162 -11.76 8.58 -1.67
N GLY A 163 -12.80 8.56 -2.52
CA GLY A 163 -14.12 8.07 -2.17
C GLY A 163 -14.16 6.57 -1.89
N ARG A 164 -15.06 6.14 -0.98
CA ARG A 164 -15.22 4.70 -0.64
C ARG A 164 -15.72 3.87 -1.82
N GLU A 165 -16.46 4.49 -2.74
CA GLU A 165 -16.91 3.91 -4.00
C GLU A 165 -15.77 3.65 -4.99
N GLU A 166 -14.58 4.24 -4.77
CA GLU A 166 -13.43 4.07 -5.62
C GLU A 166 -12.59 2.83 -5.26
N PHE A 167 -12.87 2.18 -4.12
CA PHE A 167 -12.18 0.97 -3.69
C PHE A 167 -13.08 0.01 -2.90
N TYR A 168 -13.22 -1.20 -3.40
CA TYR A 168 -13.98 -2.27 -2.76
C TYR A 168 -13.03 -3.21 -2.04
N THR A 169 -13.14 -3.33 -0.72
CA THR A 169 -12.43 -4.42 -0.02
C THR A 169 -12.93 -5.79 -0.52
N GLY A 170 -12.12 -6.85 -0.39
CA GLY A 170 -12.53 -8.19 -0.83
C GLY A 170 -13.86 -8.65 -0.22
N GLY A 171 -14.07 -8.40 1.07
CA GLY A 171 -15.34 -8.72 1.76
C GLY A 171 -16.52 -7.92 1.21
N HIS A 172 -16.35 -6.61 1.00
CA HIS A 172 -17.41 -5.77 0.44
C HIS A 172 -17.74 -6.16 -1.01
N ALA A 173 -16.74 -6.45 -1.84
CA ALA A 173 -16.95 -6.97 -3.19
C ALA A 173 -17.73 -8.29 -3.17
N TRP A 174 -17.36 -9.21 -2.28
CA TRP A 174 -18.07 -10.48 -2.10
C TRP A 174 -19.54 -10.26 -1.72
N GLU A 175 -19.83 -9.39 -0.76
CA GLU A 175 -21.19 -9.09 -0.32
C GLU A 175 -22.04 -8.51 -1.45
N GLN A 176 -21.51 -7.52 -2.20
CA GLN A 176 -22.19 -6.88 -3.32
C GLN A 176 -22.54 -7.86 -4.45
N VAL A 177 -21.63 -8.79 -4.74
CA VAL A 177 -21.87 -9.81 -5.76
C VAL A 177 -22.88 -10.85 -5.25
N ARG A 178 -22.80 -11.25 -3.99
CA ARG A 178 -23.72 -12.25 -3.40
C ARG A 178 -25.13 -11.72 -3.21
N SER A 179 -25.30 -10.42 -2.99
CA SER A 179 -26.61 -9.76 -2.94
C SER A 179 -27.21 -9.49 -4.32
N GLY A 180 -26.45 -9.71 -5.40
CA GLY A 180 -26.88 -9.44 -6.78
C GLY A 180 -26.82 -7.97 -7.17
N GLN A 181 -26.20 -7.11 -6.35
CA GLN A 181 -26.05 -5.68 -6.63
C GLN A 181 -24.95 -5.41 -7.69
N MET A 182 -23.98 -6.31 -7.82
CA MET A 182 -22.87 -6.19 -8.78
C MET A 182 -22.59 -7.51 -9.49
N SER A 183 -22.04 -7.43 -10.71
CA SER A 183 -21.54 -8.61 -11.41
C SER A 183 -20.14 -8.95 -10.94
N ASP A 184 -19.86 -10.23 -10.71
CA ASP A 184 -18.54 -10.72 -10.35
C ASP A 184 -17.48 -10.43 -11.43
N LEU A 185 -17.88 -10.38 -12.71
CA LEU A 185 -17.01 -10.02 -13.84
C LEU A 185 -16.48 -8.58 -13.79
N GLN A 186 -16.98 -7.75 -12.87
CA GLN A 186 -16.42 -6.44 -12.61
C GLN A 186 -15.10 -6.52 -11.83
N PHE A 187 -14.76 -7.63 -11.18
CA PHE A 187 -13.58 -7.74 -10.31
C PHE A 187 -12.52 -8.67 -10.90
N GLY A 188 -11.23 -8.28 -10.89
CA GLY A 188 -10.18 -9.05 -11.57
C GLY A 188 -8.74 -8.71 -11.20
N TYR A 189 -7.82 -9.59 -11.64
CA TYR A 189 -6.36 -9.39 -11.59
C TYR A 189 -5.79 -8.90 -12.94
N ASP A 190 -6.52 -9.13 -14.01
CA ASP A 190 -6.20 -8.63 -15.34
C ASP A 190 -7.46 -8.72 -16.22
N PRO A 191 -7.44 -8.21 -17.48
CA PRO A 191 -8.62 -8.24 -18.33
C PRO A 191 -9.19 -9.63 -18.66
N ARG A 192 -8.42 -10.69 -18.49
CA ARG A 192 -8.78 -12.09 -18.77
C ARG A 192 -9.03 -12.90 -17.51
N THR A 193 -8.45 -12.50 -16.38
CA THR A 193 -8.63 -13.16 -15.08
C THR A 193 -9.58 -12.36 -14.19
N ARG A 194 -10.88 -12.66 -14.29
CA ARG A 194 -11.96 -11.97 -13.57
C ARG A 194 -13.02 -12.92 -13.07
N GLY A 195 -13.92 -12.42 -12.23
CA GLY A 195 -15.09 -13.15 -11.77
C GLY A 195 -14.94 -13.66 -10.34
N MET A 196 -15.89 -14.47 -9.94
CA MET A 196 -16.06 -14.90 -8.56
C MET A 196 -14.81 -15.49 -7.89
N TRP A 197 -13.89 -16.10 -8.63
CA TRP A 197 -12.65 -16.65 -8.05
C TRP A 197 -11.68 -15.58 -7.54
N THR A 198 -11.77 -14.33 -7.99
CA THR A 198 -10.86 -13.25 -7.55
C THR A 198 -11.31 -12.63 -6.23
N ILE A 199 -12.62 -12.68 -5.95
CA ILE A 199 -13.26 -12.11 -4.76
C ILE A 199 -13.53 -13.13 -3.64
N ARG A 200 -13.35 -14.43 -3.92
CA ARG A 200 -13.47 -15.49 -2.90
C ARG A 200 -12.18 -15.59 -2.09
N GLY A 201 -12.24 -15.11 -0.85
CA GLY A 201 -11.26 -15.40 0.21
C GLY A 201 -11.65 -16.62 1.02
#